data_AF-A0A1F5FG44-F1
#
_entry.id   AF-A0A1F5FG44-F1
#
_cell.length_a   1.000
_cell.length_b   1.000
_cell.length_c   1.000
_cell.angle_alpha   90.00
_cell.angle_beta   90.00
_cell.angle_gamma   90.00
#
_symmetry.space_group_name_H-M   'P 1'
#
loop_
_entity.id
_entity.type
_entity.pdbx_description
1 polymer ?
#
loop_
_entity_poly.entity_id
_entity_poly.type
_entity_poly.pdbx_seq_one_letter_code
_entity_poly.pdbx_strand_id
1 'polypeptide(L)'
;MYNRAMTPTDSVNNTSNSFIQLFSPKRDEKFILWNNKDTVGLSLLKQYTDKGLYCPAKTVDGTHDSVALIRIGYYVSEIKDGVVPIIVNINHTSKYLMDNHWNYDFNDSRSPTKESLERSKSSRQPIDLEDTSRYFYNINKNKIFDTEKQKFVTARFLVNDIYRKHLDTLTNLTFRLKIASRHGIVESIPHVTGLMEKINLKLFGRTIRDSKDFAVGIFKPYPYSDLVSLSPDRINILGTDLPITNQTARTFVIFWLLLYLLKTYTKFDLLGLVGLIEGVTSGFFLTIIVSAFLVFFDYVLPLVILYLENCLIKLKLYLMLRVKIKI
;
A
#
# COMPACT_ATOMS: atom_id res chain seq x y z
N MET A 1 -37.44 -7.47 -38.71
CA MET A 1 -36.60 -6.66 -37.78
C MET A 1 -36.01 -7.59 -36.74
N TYR A 2 -34.79 -8.08 -36.96
CA TYR A 2 -34.10 -8.90 -35.96
C TYR A 2 -33.29 -7.99 -35.04
N ASN A 3 -33.76 -7.84 -33.81
CA ASN A 3 -32.95 -7.34 -32.70
C ASN A 3 -31.80 -8.32 -32.49
N ARG A 4 -30.64 -7.99 -33.04
CA ARG A 4 -29.39 -8.72 -32.80
C ARG A 4 -28.97 -8.40 -31.37
N ALA A 5 -29.16 -9.35 -30.45
CA ALA A 5 -28.62 -9.25 -29.11
C ALA A 5 -27.11 -9.07 -29.22
N MET A 6 -26.59 -7.93 -28.72
CA MET A 6 -25.15 -7.66 -28.67
C MET A 6 -24.48 -8.76 -27.85
N THR A 7 -23.55 -9.49 -28.46
CA THR A 7 -22.67 -10.38 -27.70
C THR A 7 -21.75 -9.53 -26.80
N PRO A 8 -21.30 -10.05 -25.64
CA PRO A 8 -20.46 -9.30 -24.70
C PRO A 8 -19.19 -8.72 -25.32
N THR A 9 -18.67 -9.37 -26.37
CA THR A 9 -17.51 -8.91 -27.15
C THR A 9 -17.80 -7.66 -27.99
N ASP A 10 -19.02 -7.50 -28.50
CA ASP A 10 -19.42 -6.32 -29.30
C ASP A 10 -19.69 -5.10 -28.41
N SER A 11 -20.24 -5.32 -27.20
CA SER A 11 -20.43 -4.24 -26.22
C SER A 11 -19.09 -3.73 -25.68
N VAL A 12 -18.12 -4.61 -25.41
CA VAL A 12 -16.79 -4.21 -24.94
C VAL A 12 -16.06 -3.38 -26.02
N ASN A 13 -16.06 -3.82 -27.28
CA ASN A 13 -15.39 -3.09 -28.37
C ASN A 13 -15.97 -1.68 -28.61
N ASN A 14 -17.30 -1.52 -28.51
CA ASN A 14 -17.94 -0.21 -28.63
C ASN A 14 -17.65 0.70 -27.43
N THR A 15 -17.58 0.13 -26.23
CA THR A 15 -17.29 0.86 -24.97
C THR A 15 -15.83 1.29 -24.88
N SER A 16 -14.91 0.47 -25.41
CA SER A 16 -13.49 0.82 -25.51
C SER A 16 -13.27 2.04 -26.38
N ASN A 17 -13.95 2.08 -27.54
CA ASN A 17 -13.85 3.18 -28.48
C ASN A 17 -14.45 4.48 -27.90
N SER A 18 -15.57 4.41 -27.18
CA SER A 18 -16.18 5.61 -26.58
C SER A 18 -15.32 6.25 -25.49
N PHE A 19 -14.65 5.44 -24.66
CA PHE A 19 -13.74 5.94 -23.63
C PHE A 19 -12.52 6.63 -24.23
N ILE A 20 -11.83 5.97 -25.18
CA ILE A 20 -10.63 6.51 -25.83
C ILE A 20 -10.96 7.81 -26.58
N GLN A 21 -12.13 7.89 -27.21
CA GLN A 21 -12.61 9.10 -27.89
C GLN A 21 -12.71 10.32 -26.96
N LEU A 22 -12.93 10.14 -25.65
CA LEU A 22 -12.96 11.28 -24.72
C LEU A 22 -11.64 12.04 -24.66
N PHE A 23 -10.53 11.35 -24.92
CA PHE A 23 -9.18 11.89 -24.87
C PHE A 23 -8.70 12.40 -26.23
N SER A 24 -9.60 12.45 -27.23
CA SER A 24 -9.37 12.84 -28.63
C SER A 24 -8.11 13.70 -28.81
N PRO A 25 -7.10 13.20 -29.54
CA PRO A 25 -5.85 13.90 -29.73
C PRO A 25 -6.09 15.30 -30.31
N LYS A 26 -5.45 16.32 -29.75
CA LYS A 26 -4.94 17.39 -30.61
C LYS A 26 -3.88 16.77 -31.52
N ARG A 27 -3.72 17.29 -32.75
CA ARG A 27 -2.83 16.75 -33.80
C ARG A 27 -1.39 16.44 -33.37
N ASP A 28 -0.93 16.96 -32.23
CA ASP A 28 0.48 16.93 -31.82
C ASP A 28 0.75 16.06 -30.56
N GLU A 29 -0.26 15.44 -29.95
CA GLU A 29 -0.06 14.57 -28.77
C GLU A 29 0.01 13.09 -29.19
N LYS A 30 1.15 12.43 -28.93
CA LYS A 30 1.33 10.99 -29.17
C LYS A 30 0.61 10.18 -28.08
N PHE A 31 -0.34 9.35 -28.48
CA PHE A 31 -1.02 8.39 -27.61
C PHE A 31 -0.61 6.96 -27.93
N ILE A 32 -0.41 6.16 -26.89
CA ILE A 32 -0.24 4.71 -27.01
C ILE A 32 -1.50 4.07 -26.42
N LEU A 33 -2.35 3.50 -27.27
CA LEU A 33 -3.57 2.84 -26.85
C LEU A 33 -3.27 1.45 -26.32
N TRP A 34 -3.96 1.08 -25.24
CA TRP A 34 -3.93 -0.28 -24.71
C TRP A 34 -5.37 -0.74 -24.54
N ASN A 35 -5.78 -1.64 -25.41
CA ASN A 35 -7.12 -2.23 -25.42
C ASN A 35 -6.95 -3.74 -25.52
N ASN A 36 -7.12 -4.43 -24.40
CA ASN A 36 -7.13 -5.88 -24.34
C ASN A 36 -8.44 -6.37 -23.70
N LYS A 37 -8.60 -7.68 -23.49
CA LYS A 37 -9.85 -8.24 -22.94
C LYS A 37 -10.16 -7.76 -21.52
N ASP A 38 -9.13 -7.40 -20.76
CA ASP A 38 -9.22 -7.12 -19.32
C ASP A 38 -9.08 -5.62 -19.01
N THR A 39 -8.46 -4.84 -19.89
CA THR A 39 -8.16 -3.42 -19.70
C THR A 39 -8.41 -2.59 -20.94
N VAL A 40 -8.88 -1.36 -20.69
CA VAL A 40 -9.08 -0.32 -21.70
C VAL A 40 -8.40 0.95 -21.24
N GLY A 41 -7.55 1.54 -22.08
CA GLY A 41 -6.88 2.79 -21.74
C GLY A 41 -5.98 3.35 -22.83
N LEU A 42 -5.28 4.41 -22.44
CA LEU A 42 -4.24 5.08 -23.22
C LEU A 42 -3.08 5.54 -22.34
N SER A 43 -1.93 5.73 -22.96
CA SER A 43 -0.78 6.39 -22.38
C SER A 43 -0.46 7.64 -23.18
N LEU A 44 -0.08 8.71 -22.49
CA LEU A 44 0.27 10.00 -23.10
C LEU A 44 1.57 10.52 -22.50
N LEU A 45 2.37 11.16 -23.33
CA LEU A 45 3.67 11.72 -22.95
C LEU A 45 3.56 13.23 -22.84
N LYS A 46 3.95 13.80 -21.69
CA LYS A 46 4.09 15.24 -21.50
C LYS A 46 5.52 15.62 -21.19
N GLN A 47 5.96 16.70 -21.82
CA GLN A 47 7.30 17.27 -21.61
C GLN A 47 7.35 18.06 -20.30
N TYR A 48 8.42 17.89 -19.53
CA TYR A 48 8.71 18.77 -18.41
C TYR A 48 9.11 20.16 -18.88
N THR A 49 8.97 21.17 -18.01
CA THR A 49 9.42 22.52 -18.32
C THR A 49 10.90 22.67 -17.99
N ASP A 50 11.63 23.44 -18.79
CA ASP A 50 13.02 23.83 -18.49
C ASP A 50 13.12 24.81 -17.31
N LYS A 51 12.00 25.43 -16.95
CA LYS A 51 11.90 26.37 -15.84
C LYS A 51 11.37 25.58 -14.63
N GLY A 52 12.21 25.33 -13.63
CA GLY A 52 11.79 24.63 -12.42
C GLY A 52 12.95 24.10 -11.58
N LEU A 53 12.58 23.37 -10.53
CA LEU A 53 13.52 22.70 -9.61
C LEU A 53 14.02 21.34 -10.15
N TYR A 54 13.35 20.83 -11.18
CA TYR A 54 13.73 19.62 -11.90
C TYR A 54 14.34 20.00 -13.24
N CYS A 55 15.48 19.39 -13.56
CA CYS A 55 16.18 19.58 -14.81
C CYS A 55 15.99 18.32 -15.67
N PRO A 56 15.13 18.32 -16.72
CA PRO A 56 14.97 17.14 -17.57
C PRO A 56 16.25 16.82 -18.33
N ALA A 57 16.55 15.53 -18.49
CA ALA A 57 17.67 15.09 -19.31
C ALA A 57 17.40 15.41 -20.79
N LYS A 58 18.45 15.78 -21.52
CA LYS A 58 18.38 16.26 -22.90
C LYS A 58 19.35 15.50 -23.81
N THR A 59 18.90 15.25 -25.03
CA THR A 59 19.74 14.75 -26.12
C THR A 59 20.75 15.81 -26.57
N VAL A 60 21.66 15.43 -27.47
CA VAL A 60 22.65 16.35 -28.07
C VAL A 60 21.95 17.55 -28.74
N ASP A 61 20.82 17.32 -29.38
CA ASP A 61 20.00 18.35 -30.05
C ASP A 61 19.20 19.23 -29.06
N GLY A 62 19.36 19.02 -27.76
CA GLY A 62 18.65 19.78 -26.72
C GLY A 62 17.19 19.33 -26.52
N THR A 63 16.74 18.26 -27.17
CA THR A 63 15.38 17.72 -26.99
C THR A 63 15.26 16.99 -25.66
N HIS A 64 14.12 17.13 -24.98
CA HIS A 64 13.88 16.44 -23.71
C HIS A 64 13.73 14.93 -23.92
N ASP A 65 14.63 14.18 -23.30
CA ASP A 65 14.52 12.73 -23.12
C ASP A 65 13.59 12.40 -21.94
N SER A 66 13.74 13.11 -20.83
CA SER A 66 12.89 12.94 -19.65
C SER A 66 11.47 13.45 -19.90
N VAL A 67 10.47 12.60 -19.70
CA VAL A 67 9.04 12.91 -19.86
C VAL A 67 8.18 12.36 -18.75
N ALA A 68 7.02 12.97 -18.58
CA ALA A 68 5.94 12.46 -17.74
C ALA A 68 5.06 11.53 -18.57
N LEU A 69 5.10 10.24 -18.27
CA LEU A 69 4.24 9.23 -18.86
C LEU A 69 2.98 9.11 -18.00
N ILE A 70 1.85 9.55 -18.55
CA ILE A 70 0.55 9.45 -17.90
C ILE A 70 -0.22 8.28 -18.51
N ARG A 71 -0.57 7.29 -17.70
CA ARG A 71 -1.37 6.12 -18.08
C ARG A 71 -2.77 6.27 -17.49
N ILE A 72 -3.79 6.15 -18.33
CA ILE A 72 -5.18 6.32 -17.93
C ILE A 72 -5.98 5.16 -18.51
N GLY A 73 -6.71 4.43 -17.67
CA GLY A 73 -7.53 3.32 -18.12
C GLY A 73 -8.43 2.77 -17.02
N TYR A 74 -9.06 1.65 -17.29
CA TYR A 74 -9.89 0.92 -16.32
C TYR A 74 -9.83 -0.59 -16.57
N TYR A 75 -10.12 -1.37 -15.54
CA TYR A 75 -10.33 -2.82 -15.66
C TYR A 75 -11.77 -3.12 -16.02
N VAL A 76 -11.98 -3.93 -17.05
CA VAL A 76 -13.33 -4.34 -17.51
C VAL A 76 -14.06 -5.12 -16.42
N SER A 77 -13.34 -5.88 -15.59
CA SER A 77 -13.87 -6.64 -14.45
C SER A 77 -14.44 -5.77 -13.32
N GLU A 78 -14.11 -4.49 -13.26
CA GLU A 78 -14.56 -3.56 -12.22
C GLU A 78 -15.82 -2.78 -12.60
N ILE A 79 -16.38 -3.01 -13.79
CA ILE A 79 -17.61 -2.37 -14.24
C ILE A 79 -18.77 -2.83 -13.35
N LYS A 80 -19.43 -1.88 -12.68
CA LYS A 80 -20.64 -2.10 -11.87
C LYS A 80 -21.70 -1.08 -12.28
N ASP A 81 -22.87 -1.55 -12.68
CA ASP A 81 -24.02 -0.70 -13.06
C ASP A 81 -23.69 0.39 -14.11
N GLY A 82 -22.80 0.06 -15.06
CA GLY A 82 -22.35 1.00 -16.11
C GLY A 82 -21.41 2.11 -15.62
N VAL A 83 -20.83 1.94 -14.43
CA VAL A 83 -19.82 2.83 -13.85
C VAL A 83 -18.57 2.03 -13.52
N VAL A 84 -17.39 2.59 -13.80
CA VAL A 84 -16.11 1.94 -13.54
C VAL A 84 -15.09 2.96 -13.02
N PRO A 85 -14.29 2.63 -11.99
CA PRO A 85 -13.19 3.48 -11.55
C PRO A 85 -12.14 3.61 -12.65
N ILE A 86 -11.60 4.82 -12.80
CA ILE A 86 -10.48 5.11 -13.71
C ILE A 86 -9.20 5.06 -12.88
N ILE A 87 -8.25 4.27 -13.37
CA ILE A 87 -6.89 4.19 -12.88
C ILE A 87 -6.07 5.20 -13.65
N VAL A 88 -5.46 6.13 -12.90
CA VAL A 88 -4.53 7.10 -13.44
C VAL A 88 -3.18 6.96 -12.75
N ASN A 89 -2.15 6.73 -13.54
CA ASN A 89 -0.76 6.71 -13.09
C ASN A 89 0.02 7.77 -13.86
N ILE A 90 0.96 8.45 -13.20
CA ILE A 90 1.94 9.32 -13.84
C ILE A 90 3.32 9.03 -13.29
N ASN A 91 4.25 8.72 -14.21
CA ASN A 91 5.62 8.39 -13.86
C ASN A 91 6.61 9.27 -14.62
N HIS A 92 7.76 9.53 -14.01
CA HIS A 92 8.93 10.06 -14.72
C HIS A 92 9.65 8.94 -15.49
N THR A 93 9.93 9.16 -16.77
CA THR A 93 10.58 8.16 -17.62
C THR A 93 11.46 8.79 -18.70
N SER A 94 12.36 8.01 -19.27
CA SER A 94 13.22 8.37 -20.40
C SER A 94 12.63 7.83 -21.68
N LYS A 95 12.50 8.69 -22.71
CA LYS A 95 12.09 8.24 -24.05
C LYS A 95 13.07 7.22 -24.63
N TYR A 96 14.37 7.48 -24.47
CA TYR A 96 15.41 6.60 -24.99
C TYR A 96 15.26 5.18 -24.43
N LEU A 97 15.08 5.05 -23.11
CA LEU A 97 14.87 3.74 -22.47
C LEU A 97 13.51 3.12 -22.83
N MET A 98 12.46 3.95 -23.02
CA MET A 98 11.17 3.46 -23.49
C MET A 98 11.22 2.86 -24.90
N ASP A 99 12.12 3.35 -25.76
CA ASP A 99 12.33 2.87 -27.13
C ASP A 99 13.18 1.56 -27.17
N ASN A 100 13.01 0.68 -26.17
CA ASN A 100 13.65 -0.64 -26.03
C ASN A 100 15.17 -0.65 -25.82
N HIS A 101 15.76 0.43 -25.30
CA HIS A 101 17.17 0.41 -24.88
C HIS A 101 17.28 0.01 -23.41
N TRP A 102 18.14 -0.97 -23.12
CA TRP A 102 18.33 -1.47 -21.75
C TRP A 102 19.08 -0.48 -20.87
N ASN A 103 20.01 0.28 -21.47
CA ASN A 103 20.84 1.29 -20.84
C ASN A 103 21.05 2.47 -21.79
N TYR A 104 21.50 3.61 -21.25
CA TYR A 104 21.92 4.75 -22.06
C TYR A 104 23.21 4.45 -22.82
N ASP A 105 23.17 4.58 -24.14
CA ASP A 105 24.37 4.61 -24.98
C ASP A 105 24.69 6.05 -25.34
N PHE A 106 25.70 6.63 -24.68
CA PHE A 106 26.10 8.02 -24.89
C PHE A 106 26.72 8.29 -26.27
N ASN A 107 26.93 7.27 -27.10
CA ASN A 107 27.35 7.42 -28.48
C ASN A 107 26.15 7.56 -29.44
N ASP A 108 24.95 7.17 -29.04
CA ASP A 108 23.71 7.39 -29.81
C ASP A 108 23.26 8.85 -29.64
N SER A 109 23.07 9.57 -30.74
CA SER A 109 22.61 10.97 -30.73
C SER A 109 21.21 11.14 -30.13
N ARG A 110 20.41 10.07 -30.11
CA ARG A 110 19.07 10.04 -29.48
C ARG A 110 19.13 9.81 -27.98
N SER A 111 20.25 9.34 -27.44
CA SER A 111 20.43 9.22 -25.99
C SER A 111 20.63 10.60 -25.37
N PRO A 112 20.17 10.84 -24.13
CA PRO A 112 20.59 12.02 -23.39
C PRO A 112 22.12 12.04 -23.22
N THR A 113 22.70 13.24 -23.21
CA THR A 113 24.14 13.37 -22.93
C THR A 113 24.43 12.98 -21.49
N LYS A 114 25.61 12.43 -21.23
CA LYS A 114 26.02 12.03 -19.87
C LYS A 114 25.93 13.19 -18.88
N GLU A 115 26.40 14.38 -19.27
CA GLU A 115 26.32 15.58 -18.43
C GLU A 115 24.87 15.97 -18.13
N SER A 116 23.99 15.96 -19.14
CA SER A 116 22.58 16.31 -18.94
C SER A 116 21.86 15.29 -18.05
N LEU A 117 22.18 14.00 -18.20
CA LEU A 117 21.65 12.94 -17.36
C LEU A 117 22.07 13.10 -15.89
N GLU A 118 23.35 13.37 -15.62
CA GLU A 118 23.84 13.57 -14.25
C GLU A 118 23.29 14.86 -13.62
N ARG A 119 23.16 15.93 -14.40
CA ARG A 119 22.45 17.15 -13.96
C ARG A 119 20.98 16.86 -13.65
N SER A 120 20.33 15.99 -14.43
CA SER A 120 18.95 15.60 -14.17
C SER A 120 18.85 14.85 -12.86
N LYS A 121 19.67 13.82 -12.65
CA LYS A 121 19.68 13.01 -11.41
C LYS A 121 19.95 13.84 -10.15
N SER A 122 20.86 14.80 -10.23
CA SER A 122 21.19 15.68 -9.10
C SER A 122 20.12 16.76 -8.82
N SER A 123 19.24 17.04 -9.77
CA SER A 123 18.11 17.94 -9.57
C SER A 123 16.98 17.29 -8.76
N ARG A 124 16.00 18.09 -8.32
CA ARG A 124 14.88 17.57 -7.53
C ARG A 124 13.99 16.68 -8.39
N GLN A 125 13.97 15.38 -8.11
CA GLN A 125 13.14 14.43 -8.87
C GLN A 125 11.64 14.62 -8.57
N PRO A 126 10.76 14.56 -9.58
CA PRO A 126 9.33 14.43 -9.36
C PRO A 126 9.01 13.07 -8.74
N ILE A 127 7.89 12.98 -8.02
CA ILE A 127 7.45 11.72 -7.39
C ILE A 127 6.30 11.15 -8.21
N ASP A 128 6.42 9.88 -8.58
CA ASP A 128 5.38 9.14 -9.29
C ASP A 128 4.07 9.10 -8.49
N LEU A 129 2.95 9.30 -9.19
CA LEU A 129 1.62 9.35 -8.56
C LEU A 129 0.70 8.31 -9.18
N GLU A 130 -0.16 7.76 -8.31
CA GLU A 130 -1.23 6.86 -8.71
C GLU A 130 -2.54 7.29 -8.03
N ASP A 131 -3.61 7.34 -8.80
CA ASP A 131 -4.97 7.64 -8.38
C ASP A 131 -5.94 6.61 -8.99
N THR A 132 -6.48 5.72 -8.15
CA THR A 132 -7.33 4.59 -8.55
C THR A 132 -8.80 4.76 -8.16
N SER A 133 -9.13 5.80 -7.40
CA SER A 133 -10.45 5.91 -6.73
C SER A 133 -11.09 7.28 -6.78
N ARG A 134 -10.44 8.28 -7.38
CA ARG A 134 -11.04 9.61 -7.53
C ARG A 134 -11.96 9.74 -8.75
N TYR A 135 -11.54 9.19 -9.87
CA TYR A 135 -12.24 9.38 -11.14
C TYR A 135 -13.05 8.14 -11.49
N PHE A 136 -14.27 8.34 -11.96
CA PHE A 136 -15.15 7.26 -12.41
C PHE A 136 -15.64 7.55 -13.82
N TYR A 137 -15.57 6.56 -14.69
CA TYR A 137 -16.15 6.63 -16.01
C TYR A 137 -17.59 6.08 -15.95
N ASN A 138 -18.55 6.92 -16.33
CA ASN A 138 -19.92 6.49 -16.55
C ASN A 138 -20.07 6.14 -18.04
N ILE A 139 -20.16 4.84 -18.32
CA ILE A 139 -20.23 4.27 -19.67
C ILE A 139 -21.48 4.80 -20.39
N ASN A 140 -22.63 4.73 -19.72
CA ASN A 140 -23.92 5.11 -20.31
C ASN A 140 -23.99 6.60 -20.69
N LYS A 141 -23.36 7.48 -19.90
CA LYS A 141 -23.33 8.93 -20.14
C LYS A 141 -22.13 9.38 -20.96
N ASN A 142 -21.18 8.48 -21.22
CA ASN A 142 -19.86 8.75 -21.78
C ASN A 142 -19.17 9.96 -21.11
N LYS A 143 -19.10 9.99 -19.77
CA LYS A 143 -18.57 11.11 -18.99
C LYS A 143 -17.71 10.64 -17.82
N ILE A 144 -16.74 11.46 -17.44
CA ILE A 144 -15.87 11.22 -16.28
C ILE A 144 -16.40 12.03 -15.10
N PHE A 145 -16.61 11.38 -13.96
CA PHE A 145 -16.99 12.01 -12.70
C PHE A 145 -15.78 12.10 -11.76
N ASP A 146 -15.56 13.26 -11.16
CA ASP A 146 -14.52 13.50 -10.14
C ASP A 146 -15.19 13.49 -8.75
N THR A 147 -14.89 12.49 -7.93
CA THR A 147 -15.47 12.36 -6.58
C THR A 147 -14.93 13.38 -5.59
N GLU A 148 -13.74 13.93 -5.83
CA GLU A 148 -13.18 14.98 -4.97
C GLU A 148 -13.94 16.30 -5.19
N LYS A 149 -14.34 16.58 -6.44
CA LYS A 149 -15.06 17.81 -6.82
C LYS A 149 -16.57 17.63 -6.95
N GLN A 150 -17.07 16.40 -6.78
CA GLN A 150 -18.48 16.04 -6.90
C GLN A 150 -19.13 16.52 -8.21
N LYS A 151 -18.41 16.42 -9.33
CA LYS A 151 -18.92 16.88 -10.64
C LYS A 151 -18.33 16.12 -11.81
N PHE A 152 -19.01 16.19 -12.96
CA PHE A 152 -18.46 15.70 -14.23
C PHE A 152 -17.34 16.63 -14.73
N VAL A 153 -16.28 16.02 -15.25
CA VAL A 153 -15.09 16.68 -15.77
C VAL A 153 -14.73 16.15 -17.15
N THR A 154 -13.95 16.91 -17.90
CA THR A 154 -13.43 16.49 -19.21
C THR A 154 -12.16 15.65 -19.04
N ALA A 155 -11.85 14.81 -20.04
CA ALA A 155 -10.59 14.08 -20.11
C ALA A 155 -9.37 15.01 -20.01
N ARG A 156 -9.41 16.16 -20.72
CA ARG A 156 -8.36 17.18 -20.66
C ARG A 156 -8.16 17.73 -19.25
N PHE A 157 -9.25 17.93 -18.51
CA PHE A 157 -9.17 18.36 -17.12
C PHE A 157 -8.44 17.31 -16.27
N LEU A 158 -8.79 16.04 -16.38
CA LEU A 158 -8.14 14.93 -15.66
C LEU A 158 -6.63 14.89 -15.96
N VAL A 159 -6.24 14.91 -17.24
CA VAL A 159 -4.83 14.87 -17.67
C VAL A 159 -4.04 16.06 -17.10
N ASN A 160 -4.59 17.26 -17.18
CA ASN A 160 -3.93 18.47 -16.68
C ASN A 160 -3.86 18.49 -15.15
N ASP A 161 -4.89 18.01 -14.46
CA ASP A 161 -4.92 18.00 -13.01
C ASP A 161 -3.88 17.03 -12.43
N ILE A 162 -3.77 15.83 -13.01
CA ILE A 162 -2.75 14.84 -12.61
C ILE A 162 -1.34 15.32 -12.95
N TYR A 163 -1.14 15.88 -14.15
CA TYR A 163 0.14 16.46 -14.53
C TYR A 163 0.57 17.59 -13.59
N ARG A 164 -0.36 18.47 -13.21
CA ARG A 164 -0.09 19.54 -12.23
C ARG A 164 0.24 18.97 -10.86
N LYS A 165 -0.52 17.99 -10.35
CA LYS A 165 -0.23 17.34 -9.06
C LYS A 165 1.17 16.70 -9.05
N HIS A 166 1.59 16.11 -10.17
CA HIS A 166 2.94 15.58 -10.36
C HIS A 166 4.00 16.67 -10.27
N LEU A 167 3.81 17.79 -10.97
CA LEU A 167 4.70 18.94 -10.88
C LEU A 167 4.71 19.58 -9.49
N ASP A 168 3.59 19.60 -8.78
CA ASP A 168 3.50 20.12 -7.41
C ASP A 168 4.39 19.33 -6.44
N THR A 169 4.77 18.09 -6.75
CA THR A 169 5.76 17.33 -5.92
C THR A 169 7.16 17.96 -5.93
N LEU A 170 7.45 18.77 -6.94
CA LEU A 170 8.70 19.52 -7.08
C LEU A 170 8.69 20.80 -6.26
N THR A 171 7.56 21.48 -6.13
CA THR A 171 7.48 22.80 -5.48
C THR A 171 6.92 22.72 -4.07
N ASN A 172 5.89 21.90 -3.83
CA ASN A 172 5.18 21.79 -2.57
C ASN A 172 5.85 20.77 -1.64
N LEU A 173 6.65 21.27 -0.69
CA LEU A 173 7.36 20.43 0.29
C LEU A 173 6.39 19.62 1.16
N THR A 174 5.29 20.22 1.63
CA THR A 174 4.31 19.54 2.49
C THR A 174 3.63 18.38 1.77
N PHE A 175 3.27 18.57 0.50
CA PHE A 175 2.69 17.51 -0.32
C PHE A 175 3.70 16.39 -0.58
N ARG A 176 4.96 16.74 -0.88
CA ARG A 176 6.05 15.78 -1.05
C ARG A 176 6.27 14.95 0.22
N LEU A 177 6.38 15.59 1.38
CA LEU A 177 6.52 14.92 2.67
C LEU A 177 5.34 13.99 2.94
N LYS A 178 4.11 14.41 2.65
CA LYS A 178 2.92 13.56 2.80
C LYS A 178 3.01 12.29 1.94
N ILE A 179 3.47 12.39 0.69
CA ILE A 179 3.64 11.22 -0.19
C ILE A 179 4.79 10.33 0.30
N ALA A 180 5.91 10.93 0.70
CA ALA A 180 7.08 10.21 1.20
C ALA A 180 6.77 9.47 2.51
N SER A 181 6.12 10.12 3.47
CA SER A 181 5.66 9.49 4.71
C SER A 181 4.67 8.36 4.44
N ARG A 182 3.74 8.53 3.49
CA ARG A 182 2.82 7.45 3.09
C ARG A 182 3.58 6.23 2.56
N HIS A 183 4.51 6.43 1.63
CA HIS A 183 5.35 5.34 1.10
C HIS A 183 6.17 4.69 2.22
N GLY A 184 6.87 5.48 3.04
CA GLY A 184 7.67 4.97 4.14
C GLY A 184 6.86 4.16 5.15
N ILE A 185 5.63 4.58 5.48
CA ILE A 185 4.72 3.80 6.34
C ILE A 185 4.33 2.48 5.66
N VAL A 186 3.91 2.53 4.39
CA VAL A 186 3.49 1.34 3.63
C VAL A 186 4.63 0.32 3.49
N GLU A 187 5.85 0.78 3.23
CA GLU A 187 7.06 -0.05 3.13
C GLU A 187 7.49 -0.63 4.49
N SER A 188 7.25 0.10 5.59
CA SER A 188 7.61 -0.36 6.93
C SER A 188 6.65 -1.43 7.47
N ILE A 189 5.38 -1.41 7.05
CA ILE A 189 4.34 -2.31 7.59
C ILE A 189 4.76 -3.80 7.50
N PRO A 190 5.22 -4.33 6.34
CA PRO A 190 5.70 -5.72 6.25
C PRO A 190 6.81 -6.07 7.23
N HIS A 191 7.73 -5.14 7.51
CA HIS A 191 8.81 -5.37 8.46
C HIS A 191 8.29 -5.42 9.90
N VAL A 192 7.33 -4.55 10.24
CA VAL A 192 6.70 -4.51 11.57
C VAL A 192 5.82 -5.73 11.79
N THR A 193 5.01 -6.15 10.80
CA THR A 193 4.22 -7.38 10.90
C THR A 193 5.11 -8.60 11.03
N GLY A 194 6.20 -8.70 10.24
CA GLY A 194 7.17 -9.78 10.37
C GLY A 194 7.92 -9.79 11.71
N LEU A 195 8.10 -8.62 12.35
CA LEU A 195 8.61 -8.55 13.71
C LEU A 195 7.58 -9.06 14.74
N MET A 196 6.32 -8.67 14.60
CA MET A 196 5.21 -9.11 15.46
C MET A 196 5.01 -10.63 15.38
N GLU A 197 5.07 -11.22 14.19
CA GLU A 197 5.04 -12.67 13.98
C GLU A 197 6.20 -13.37 14.69
N LYS A 198 7.41 -12.81 14.60
CA LYS A 198 8.59 -13.31 15.32
C LYS A 198 8.43 -13.19 16.84
N ILE A 199 7.80 -12.12 17.33
CA ILE A 199 7.49 -11.94 18.76
C ILE A 199 6.50 -13.02 19.19
N ASN A 200 5.40 -13.24 18.45
CA ASN A 200 4.43 -14.30 18.69
C ASN A 200 5.10 -15.69 18.75
N LEU A 201 5.99 -15.96 17.81
CA LEU A 201 6.73 -17.23 17.75
C LEU A 201 7.71 -17.40 18.91
N LYS A 202 8.54 -16.39 19.18
CA LYS A 202 9.63 -16.49 20.16
C LYS A 202 9.19 -16.34 21.61
N LEU A 203 8.18 -15.54 21.88
CA LEU A 203 7.72 -15.26 23.25
C LEU A 203 6.57 -16.17 23.69
N PHE A 204 5.69 -16.54 22.75
CA PHE A 204 4.44 -17.24 23.08
C PHE A 204 4.30 -18.60 22.39
N GLY A 205 5.26 -18.97 21.53
CA GLY A 205 5.19 -20.24 20.79
C GLY A 205 3.98 -20.33 19.86
N ARG A 206 3.47 -19.18 19.40
CA ARG A 206 2.31 -19.10 18.50
C ARG A 206 2.74 -18.62 17.13
N THR A 207 2.10 -19.16 16.09
CA THR A 207 2.32 -18.76 14.71
C THR A 207 0.98 -18.64 14.00
N ILE A 208 1.00 -18.00 12.83
CA ILE A 208 -0.17 -17.89 11.97
C ILE A 208 -0.13 -19.09 11.02
N ARG A 209 -1.21 -19.85 10.95
CA ARG A 209 -1.36 -20.95 10.01
C ARG A 209 -1.28 -20.41 8.59
N ASP A 210 -0.52 -21.08 7.74
CA ASP A 210 -0.47 -20.76 6.31
C ASP A 210 -1.88 -20.81 5.71
N SER A 211 -2.37 -19.65 5.28
CA SER A 211 -3.62 -19.54 4.55
C SER A 211 -3.45 -20.07 3.13
N LYS A 212 -4.45 -20.80 2.62
CA LYS A 212 -4.50 -21.18 1.20
C LYS A 212 -4.77 -19.98 0.28
N ASP A 213 -5.32 -18.90 0.82
CA ASP A 213 -5.58 -17.66 0.08
C ASP A 213 -4.35 -16.73 0.20
N PHE A 214 -3.64 -16.53 -0.91
CA PHE A 214 -2.48 -15.64 -1.02
C PHE A 214 -2.80 -14.20 -0.60
N ALA A 215 -4.08 -13.80 -0.65
CA ALA A 215 -4.49 -12.45 -0.27
C ALA A 215 -4.44 -12.23 1.24
N VAL A 216 -4.49 -13.28 2.06
CA VAL A 216 -4.45 -13.17 3.53
C VAL A 216 -3.04 -12.78 3.97
N GLY A 217 -2.93 -11.76 4.83
CA GLY A 217 -1.66 -11.17 5.26
C GLY A 217 -1.16 -10.03 4.35
N ILE A 218 -1.62 -9.98 3.10
CA ILE A 218 -1.17 -8.98 2.10
C ILE A 218 -2.27 -7.98 1.78
N PHE A 219 -3.45 -8.49 1.44
CA PHE A 219 -4.63 -7.73 1.01
C PHE A 219 -5.87 -7.97 1.88
N LYS A 220 -5.79 -8.90 2.84
CA LYS A 220 -6.83 -9.21 3.80
C LYS A 220 -6.21 -9.46 5.18
N PRO A 221 -6.91 -9.07 6.27
CA PRO A 221 -6.47 -9.41 7.62
C PRO A 221 -6.51 -10.93 7.85
N TYR A 222 -5.66 -11.41 8.76
CA TYR A 222 -5.66 -12.77 9.24
C TYR A 222 -6.90 -13.07 10.10
N PRO A 223 -7.59 -14.19 9.87
CA PRO A 223 -8.56 -14.71 10.82
C PRO A 223 -7.93 -14.98 12.19
N TYR A 224 -8.62 -14.63 13.28
CA TYR A 224 -8.13 -14.92 14.64
C TYR A 224 -7.97 -16.43 14.90
N SER A 225 -8.73 -17.27 14.19
CA SER A 225 -8.64 -18.73 14.23
C SER A 225 -7.31 -19.27 13.71
N ASP A 226 -6.57 -18.48 12.93
CA ASP A 226 -5.33 -18.94 12.29
C ASP A 226 -4.14 -18.83 13.24
N LEU A 227 -4.29 -18.18 14.40
CA LEU A 227 -3.28 -18.18 15.44
C LEU A 227 -3.22 -19.55 16.12
N VAL A 228 -2.22 -20.35 15.75
CA VAL A 228 -2.03 -21.71 16.25
C VAL A 228 -0.81 -21.79 17.15
N SER A 229 -0.89 -22.64 18.18
CA SER A 229 0.25 -22.96 19.02
C SER A 229 1.11 -24.03 18.36
N LEU A 230 2.43 -23.81 18.32
CA LEU A 230 3.40 -24.77 17.79
C LEU A 230 3.92 -25.75 18.85
N SER A 231 3.63 -25.49 20.14
CA SER A 231 4.20 -26.30 21.22
C SER A 231 3.37 -27.57 21.43
N PRO A 232 3.95 -28.77 21.19
CA PRO A 232 3.30 -30.03 21.53
C PRO A 232 3.21 -30.21 23.06
N ASP A 233 4.13 -29.59 23.80
CA ASP A 233 4.21 -29.68 25.25
C ASP A 233 3.42 -28.56 25.89
N ARG A 234 2.18 -28.86 26.24
CA ARG A 234 1.36 -27.97 27.05
C ARG A 234 1.35 -28.43 28.51
N ILE A 235 1.55 -27.49 29.42
CA ILE A 235 1.45 -27.74 30.86
C ILE A 235 0.07 -27.31 31.34
N ASN A 236 -0.54 -28.11 32.19
CA ASN A 236 -1.78 -27.75 32.87
C ASN A 236 -1.47 -26.87 34.07
N ILE A 237 -2.07 -25.67 34.14
CA ILE A 237 -1.94 -24.82 35.32
C ILE A 237 -2.71 -25.45 36.48
N LEU A 238 -2.05 -25.75 37.60
CA LEU A 238 -2.72 -26.20 38.84
C LEU A 238 -3.63 -27.44 38.65
N GLY A 239 -3.31 -28.33 37.71
CA GLY A 239 -4.13 -29.51 37.40
C GLY A 239 -5.44 -29.21 36.67
N THR A 240 -5.62 -27.99 36.16
CA THR A 240 -6.79 -27.60 35.35
C THR A 240 -6.63 -27.99 33.89
N ASP A 241 -7.73 -28.13 33.17
CA ASP A 241 -7.76 -28.34 31.71
C ASP A 241 -7.42 -27.07 30.90
N LEU A 242 -6.71 -26.10 31.51
CA LEU A 242 -6.21 -24.89 30.84
C LEU A 242 -4.73 -25.10 30.48
N PRO A 243 -4.46 -25.61 29.27
CA PRO A 243 -3.10 -25.86 28.84
C PRO A 243 -2.41 -24.55 28.45
N ILE A 244 -1.18 -24.37 28.92
CA ILE A 244 -0.29 -23.25 28.56
C ILE A 244 0.95 -23.78 27.85
N THR A 245 1.57 -22.98 26.99
CA THR A 245 2.80 -23.41 26.35
C THR A 245 3.99 -23.28 27.31
N ASN A 246 4.94 -24.23 27.22
CA ASN A 246 6.22 -24.14 27.92
C ASN A 246 6.97 -22.82 27.64
N GLN A 247 6.83 -22.32 26.42
CA GLN A 247 7.47 -21.11 25.98
C GLN A 247 6.88 -19.88 26.66
N THR A 248 5.55 -19.76 26.73
CA THR A 248 4.88 -18.70 27.49
C THR A 248 5.27 -18.73 28.96
N ALA A 249 5.30 -19.91 29.58
CA ALA A 249 5.69 -20.03 31.00
C ALA A 249 7.11 -19.49 31.25
N ARG A 250 8.08 -19.83 30.39
CA ARG A 250 9.45 -19.31 30.48
C ARG A 250 9.50 -17.80 30.26
N THR A 251 8.83 -17.29 29.24
CA THR A 251 8.77 -15.86 28.95
C THR A 251 8.13 -15.09 30.10
N PHE A 252 7.09 -15.64 30.72
CA PHE A 252 6.40 -15.07 31.87
C PHE A 252 7.35 -14.92 33.07
N VAL A 253 8.13 -15.96 33.38
CA VAL A 253 9.13 -15.90 34.47
C VAL A 253 10.20 -14.85 34.18
N ILE A 254 10.73 -14.82 32.95
CA ILE A 254 11.74 -13.83 32.53
C ILE A 254 11.19 -12.41 32.63
N PHE A 255 9.94 -12.20 32.20
CA PHE A 255 9.27 -10.91 32.28
C PHE A 255 9.15 -10.41 33.73
N TRP A 256 8.71 -11.26 34.65
CA TRP A 256 8.63 -10.91 36.07
C TRP A 256 10.00 -10.63 36.69
N LEU A 257 11.02 -11.41 36.32
CA LEU A 257 12.39 -11.17 36.78
C LEU A 257 12.92 -9.82 36.31
N LEU A 258 12.64 -9.44 35.06
CA LEU A 258 12.98 -8.11 34.52
C LEU A 258 12.23 -6.99 35.23
N LEU A 259 10.93 -7.14 35.50
CA LEU A 259 10.16 -6.14 36.26
C LEU A 259 10.70 -5.96 37.68
N TYR A 260 11.05 -7.05 38.35
CA TYR A 260 11.65 -7.01 39.68
C TYR A 260 12.98 -6.27 39.66
N LEU A 261 13.89 -6.62 38.73
CA LEU A 261 15.18 -5.93 38.56
C LEU A 261 15.00 -4.44 38.24
N LEU A 262 14.04 -4.10 37.38
CA LEU A 262 13.73 -2.71 37.03
C LEU A 262 13.29 -1.93 38.26
N LYS A 263 12.38 -2.48 39.08
CA LYS A 263 11.96 -1.84 40.34
C LYS A 263 13.13 -1.68 41.29
N THR A 264 13.97 -2.70 41.47
CA THR A 264 15.14 -2.60 42.37
C THR A 264 16.10 -1.51 41.93
N TYR A 265 16.36 -1.39 40.63
CA TYR A 265 17.34 -0.45 40.08
C TYR A 265 16.81 1.00 39.98
N THR A 266 15.60 1.17 39.45
CA THR A 266 15.04 2.50 39.14
C THR A 266 14.06 3.02 40.19
N LYS A 267 13.66 2.18 41.15
CA LYS A 267 12.51 2.40 42.05
C LYS A 267 11.18 2.63 41.33
N PHE A 268 11.13 2.42 40.01
CA PHE A 268 9.93 2.51 39.22
C PHE A 268 9.19 1.17 39.24
N ASP A 269 7.97 1.18 39.77
CA ASP A 269 7.09 0.02 39.74
C ASP A 269 6.11 0.15 38.58
N LEU A 270 6.40 -0.55 37.48
CA LEU A 270 5.57 -0.51 36.27
C LEU A 270 4.15 -0.95 36.62
N LEU A 271 3.20 -0.01 36.57
CA LEU A 271 1.78 -0.21 36.90
C LEU A 271 1.53 -0.73 38.34
N GLY A 272 2.50 -0.61 39.25
CA GLY A 272 2.35 -1.11 40.63
C GLY A 272 2.33 -2.64 40.75
N LEU A 273 2.75 -3.36 39.70
CA LEU A 273 2.60 -4.82 39.62
C LEU A 273 3.45 -5.57 40.66
N VAL A 274 4.67 -5.08 40.94
CA VAL A 274 5.53 -5.74 41.91
C VAL A 274 5.06 -5.42 43.34
N GLY A 275 4.62 -4.19 43.60
CA GLY A 275 3.99 -3.80 44.86
C GLY A 275 2.68 -4.55 45.13
N LEU A 276 1.90 -4.85 44.08
CA LEU A 276 0.70 -5.69 44.20
C LEU A 276 1.04 -7.11 44.64
N ILE A 277 2.14 -7.70 44.15
CA ILE A 277 2.60 -9.02 44.62
C ILE A 277 3.12 -8.96 46.06
N GLU A 278 3.91 -7.96 46.40
CA GLU A 278 4.48 -7.79 47.76
C GLU A 278 3.40 -7.54 48.82
N GLY A 279 2.30 -6.88 48.47
CA GLY A 279 1.17 -6.61 49.37
C GLY A 279 0.28 -7.83 49.66
N VAL A 280 0.48 -8.95 48.96
CA VAL A 280 -0.34 -10.15 49.13
C VAL A 280 0.24 -11.03 50.23
N THR A 281 -0.47 -11.12 51.35
CA THR A 281 -0.11 -11.96 52.50
C THR A 281 -0.59 -13.41 52.37
N SER A 282 -1.59 -13.67 51.52
CA SER A 282 -2.17 -15.00 51.29
C SER A 282 -1.55 -15.67 50.07
N GLY A 283 -0.86 -16.79 50.30
CA GLY A 283 -0.29 -17.61 49.23
C GLY A 283 -1.33 -18.08 48.20
N PHE A 284 -2.57 -18.36 48.64
CA PHE A 284 -3.67 -18.73 47.76
C PHE A 284 -4.05 -17.61 46.78
N PHE A 285 -4.13 -16.36 47.27
CA PHE A 285 -4.46 -15.21 46.42
C PHE A 285 -3.33 -14.90 45.43
N LEU A 286 -2.07 -15.06 45.85
CA LEU A 286 -0.92 -14.93 44.96
C LEU A 286 -0.97 -15.97 43.83
N THR A 287 -1.30 -17.23 44.15
CA THR A 287 -1.46 -18.29 43.15
C THR A 287 -2.55 -17.96 42.13
N ILE A 288 -3.68 -17.39 42.56
CA ILE A 288 -4.75 -16.96 41.66
C ILE A 288 -4.24 -15.85 40.72
N ILE A 289 -3.58 -14.82 41.26
CA ILE A 289 -3.06 -13.70 40.47
C ILE A 289 -2.07 -14.19 39.43
N VAL A 290 -1.08 -14.99 39.84
CA VAL A 290 -0.06 -15.54 38.94
C VAL A 290 -0.70 -16.38 37.84
N SER A 291 -1.67 -17.22 38.18
CA SER A 291 -2.38 -18.06 37.20
C SER A 291 -3.19 -17.22 36.21
N ALA A 292 -3.90 -16.20 36.68
CA ALA A 292 -4.66 -15.29 35.83
C ALA A 292 -3.76 -14.53 34.86
N PHE A 293 -2.63 -14.00 35.33
CA PHE A 293 -1.65 -13.32 34.48
C PHE A 293 -1.00 -14.27 33.47
N LEU A 294 -0.76 -15.52 33.84
CA LEU A 294 -0.17 -16.49 32.94
C LEU A 294 -1.14 -16.88 31.82
N VAL A 295 -2.43 -17.08 32.13
CA VAL A 295 -3.49 -17.26 31.12
C VAL A 295 -3.61 -16.03 30.23
N PHE A 296 -3.55 -14.82 30.81
CA PHE A 296 -3.55 -13.58 30.04
C PHE A 296 -2.35 -13.51 29.07
N PHE A 297 -1.16 -13.88 29.53
CA PHE A 297 0.04 -13.93 28.69
C PHE A 297 -0.06 -14.96 27.57
N ASP A 298 -0.65 -16.13 27.82
CA ASP A 298 -0.72 -17.18 26.78
C ASP A 298 -1.81 -16.89 25.75
N TYR A 299 -2.98 -16.41 26.16
CA TYR A 299 -4.14 -16.27 25.28
C TYR A 299 -4.38 -14.85 24.79
N VAL A 300 -4.27 -13.85 25.68
CA VAL A 300 -4.69 -12.48 25.35
C VAL A 300 -3.59 -11.74 24.61
N LEU A 301 -2.35 -11.79 25.09
CA LEU A 301 -1.25 -11.04 24.45
C LEU A 301 -1.01 -11.45 22.99
N PRO A 302 -0.98 -12.75 22.61
CA PRO A 302 -0.81 -13.13 21.21
C PRO A 302 -1.97 -12.68 20.32
N LEU A 303 -3.20 -12.68 20.84
CA LEU A 303 -4.37 -12.17 20.13
C LEU A 303 -4.30 -10.65 19.94
N VAL A 304 -3.81 -9.92 20.95
CA VAL A 304 -3.57 -8.47 20.85
C VAL A 304 -2.51 -8.18 19.77
N ILE A 305 -1.43 -8.96 19.71
CA ILE A 305 -0.41 -8.81 18.67
C ILE A 305 -1.01 -9.06 17.29
N LEU A 306 -1.79 -10.14 17.10
CA LEU A 306 -2.48 -10.42 15.85
C LEU A 306 -3.48 -9.32 15.46
N TYR A 307 -4.17 -8.75 16.45
CA TYR A 307 -5.05 -7.61 16.23
C TYR A 307 -4.28 -6.39 15.71
N LEU A 308 -3.12 -6.10 16.27
CA LEU A 308 -2.24 -5.01 15.81
C LEU A 308 -1.72 -5.26 14.40
N GLU A 309 -1.29 -6.47 14.07
CA GLU A 309 -0.90 -6.87 12.71
C GLU A 309 -2.05 -6.63 11.72
N ASN A 310 -3.26 -7.06 12.07
CA ASN A 310 -4.46 -6.83 11.27
C ASN A 310 -4.79 -5.34 11.09
N CYS A 311 -4.56 -4.52 12.12
CA CYS A 311 -4.69 -3.07 12.01
C CYS A 311 -3.66 -2.47 11.04
N LEU A 312 -2.42 -2.96 11.07
CA LEU A 312 -1.37 -2.52 10.15
C LEU A 312 -1.69 -2.93 8.69
N ILE A 313 -2.18 -4.15 8.45
CA ILE A 313 -2.61 -4.59 7.12
C ILE A 313 -3.77 -3.71 6.61
N LYS A 314 -4.77 -3.45 7.45
CA LYS A 314 -5.88 -2.53 7.09
C LYS A 314 -5.39 -1.12 6.82
N LEU A 315 -4.45 -0.61 7.61
CA LEU A 315 -3.83 0.70 7.40
C LEU A 315 -3.08 0.74 6.07
N LYS A 316 -2.30 -0.30 5.73
CA LYS A 316 -1.63 -0.44 4.44
C LYS A 316 -2.63 -0.35 3.30
N LEU A 317 -3.72 -1.10 3.37
CA LEU A 317 -4.75 -1.11 2.32
C LEU A 317 -5.45 0.23 2.19
N TYR A 318 -5.80 0.86 3.32
CA TYR A 318 -6.38 2.19 3.33
C TYR A 318 -5.44 3.21 2.69
N LEU A 319 -4.15 3.15 3.06
CA LEU A 319 -3.13 4.01 2.51
C LEU A 319 -2.89 3.70 1.03
N MET A 320 -2.89 2.46 0.56
CA MET A 320 -2.65 2.13 -0.86
C MET A 320 -3.86 2.45 -1.73
N LEU A 321 -5.05 1.98 -1.37
CA LEU A 321 -6.20 1.91 -2.27
C LEU A 321 -7.09 3.16 -2.24
N ARG A 322 -6.99 4.03 -1.22
CA ARG A 322 -7.90 5.19 -1.04
C ARG A 322 -9.40 4.85 -1.14
N VAL A 323 -9.79 3.59 -0.98
CA VAL A 323 -11.19 3.22 -1.07
C VAL A 323 -11.86 3.56 0.26
N LYS A 324 -12.41 4.77 0.35
CA LYS A 324 -13.56 4.99 1.23
C LYS A 324 -14.74 4.22 0.61
N ILE A 325 -14.85 2.92 0.90
CA ILE A 325 -16.17 2.27 0.84
C ILE A 325 -16.87 2.72 2.11
N LYS A 326 -17.67 3.79 2.01
CA LYS A 326 -18.86 3.84 2.84
C LYS A 326 -19.82 2.85 2.19
N ILE A 327 -19.96 1.68 2.80
CA ILE A 327 -21.18 0.88 2.64
C ILE A 327 -22.25 1.60 3.44
#